data_AF-A0A9E3M8P7-F1
#
_entry.id   AF-A0A9E3M8P7-F1
#
_cell.length_a   1.000
_cell.length_b   1.000
_cell.length_c   1.000
_cell.angle_alpha   90.00
_cell.angle_beta   90.00
_cell.angle_gamma   90.00
#
_symmetry.space_group_name_H-M   'P 1'
#
loop_
_entity.id
_entity.type
_entity.pdbx_description
1 polymer ?
#
loop_
_entity_poly.entity_id
_entity_poly.type
_entity_poly.pdbx_seq_one_letter_code
_entity_poly.pdbx_strand_id
1 'polypeptide(L)'
;MRAVQVNIYLPEFIFRLRVWILLRYRKIHYGYAFRRIPLTQGKFAIVDPEDYDKLARHKWFAMRNKRGFYAIRMVKTNNGRRKKIRMHRQIFDVPGDKFIDHINHNGLDNRKANLRIVTNMQNSWNKRKQRGNYTSQYKGVSWAKRVGKWHTEIYCRGTKIFIGYFDDELSAAKAYDAKAAQLYGEYAALNFPNPG
;
A
#
# COMPACT_ATOMS: atom_id res chain seq x y z
N MET A 1 22.07 54.30 -27.27
CA MET A 1 21.99 53.98 -25.82
C MET A 1 22.54 52.57 -25.63
N ARG A 2 23.59 52.39 -24.81
CA ARG A 2 24.17 51.06 -24.54
C ARG A 2 23.34 50.35 -23.49
N ALA A 3 22.86 49.15 -23.78
CA ALA A 3 22.14 48.33 -22.81
C ALA A 3 23.08 47.94 -21.67
N VAL A 4 22.76 48.35 -20.44
CA VAL A 4 23.49 47.93 -19.24
C VAL A 4 22.99 46.54 -18.87
N GLN A 5 23.86 45.55 -18.96
CA GLN A 5 23.54 44.18 -18.59
C GLN A 5 23.66 44.05 -17.07
N VAL A 6 22.52 44.07 -16.38
CA VAL A 6 22.46 43.89 -14.92
C VAL A 6 22.29 42.40 -14.62
N ASN A 7 23.35 41.76 -14.14
CA ASN A 7 23.27 40.38 -13.65
C ASN A 7 22.75 40.39 -12.21
N ILE A 8 21.46 40.09 -12.06
CA ILE A 8 20.83 39.95 -10.74
C ILE A 8 21.00 38.50 -10.29
N TYR A 9 21.83 38.29 -9.28
CA TYR A 9 21.98 36.98 -8.64
C TYR A 9 20.80 36.75 -7.70
N LEU A 10 19.94 35.81 -8.06
CA LEU A 10 18.89 35.35 -7.15
C LEU A 10 19.53 34.54 -6.01
N PRO A 11 19.24 34.87 -4.75
CA PRO A 11 19.64 34.05 -3.63
C PRO A 11 19.14 32.62 -3.79
N GLU A 12 20.01 31.65 -3.46
CA GLU A 12 19.73 30.21 -3.55
C GLU A 12 18.42 29.80 -2.84
N PHE A 13 18.02 30.51 -1.78
CA PHE A 13 16.77 30.25 -1.08
C PHE A 13 15.51 30.53 -1.92
N ILE A 14 15.54 31.55 -2.79
CA ILE A 14 14.42 31.90 -3.68
C ILE A 14 14.24 30.81 -4.75
N PHE A 15 15.35 30.29 -5.27
CA PHE A 15 15.34 29.16 -6.18
C PHE A 15 14.75 27.91 -5.51
N ARG A 16 15.21 27.57 -4.30
CA ARG A 16 14.68 26.45 -3.51
C ARG A 16 13.20 26.59 -3.18
N LEU A 17 12.73 27.79 -2.83
CA LEU A 17 11.32 28.06 -2.56
C LEU A 17 10.47 27.87 -3.82
N ARG A 18 10.92 28.39 -4.97
CA ARG A 18 10.22 28.23 -6.25
C ARG A 18 10.15 26.76 -6.69
N VAL A 19 11.24 26.01 -6.54
CA VAL A 19 11.28 24.57 -6.80
C VAL A 19 10.34 23.82 -5.86
N TRP A 20 10.32 24.17 -4.57
CA TRP A 20 9.41 23.56 -3.60
C TRP A 20 7.93 23.81 -3.93
N ILE A 21 7.55 25.03 -4.31
CA ILE A 21 6.18 25.36 -4.74
C ILE A 21 5.82 24.57 -6.00
N LEU A 22 6.71 24.50 -7.00
CA LEU A 22 6.49 23.74 -8.24
C LEU A 22 6.31 22.24 -7.95
N LEU A 23 7.17 21.65 -7.11
CA LEU A 23 7.09 20.24 -6.73
C LEU A 23 5.83 19.96 -5.91
N ARG A 24 5.41 20.89 -5.04
CA ARG A 24 4.16 20.79 -4.27
C ARG A 24 2.94 20.88 -5.20
N TYR A 25 2.89 21.85 -6.11
CA TYR A 25 1.85 21.96 -7.13
C TYR A 25 1.79 20.70 -7.97
N ARG A 26 2.95 20.22 -8.46
CA ARG A 26 3.00 19.01 -9.27
C ARG A 26 2.51 17.77 -8.51
N LYS A 27 2.88 17.65 -7.23
CA LYS A 27 2.40 16.60 -6.34
C LYS A 27 0.89 16.65 -6.16
N ILE A 28 0.32 17.84 -5.95
CA ILE A 28 -1.13 18.02 -5.76
C ILE A 28 -1.90 17.70 -7.05
N HIS A 29 -1.45 18.21 -8.20
CA HIS A 29 -2.20 18.14 -9.45
C HIS A 29 -1.91 16.89 -10.29
N TYR A 30 -0.69 16.35 -10.25
CA TYR A 30 -0.26 15.22 -11.09
C TYR A 30 0.23 14.01 -10.28
N GLY A 31 0.23 14.09 -8.96
CA GLY A 31 0.74 13.04 -8.07
C GLY A 31 2.28 12.95 -8.06
N TYR A 32 2.79 11.90 -7.43
CA TYR A 32 4.23 11.60 -7.45
C TYR A 32 4.66 11.19 -8.86
N ALA A 33 5.78 11.73 -9.33
CA ALA A 33 6.43 11.21 -10.53
C ALA A 33 6.71 9.71 -10.34
N PHE A 34 6.35 8.88 -11.31
CA PHE A 34 6.62 7.45 -11.28
C PHE A 34 7.08 6.98 -12.66
N ARG A 35 7.80 5.87 -12.70
CA ARG A 35 8.20 5.20 -13.94
C ARG A 35 7.47 3.86 -14.04
N ARG A 36 7.25 3.40 -15.28
CA ARG A 36 6.64 2.10 -15.58
C ARG A 36 7.70 1.10 -16.01
N ILE A 37 7.70 -0.09 -15.41
CA ILE A 37 8.52 -1.22 -15.83
C ILE A 37 7.59 -2.25 -16.46
N PRO A 38 7.79 -2.65 -17.73
CA PRO A 38 6.97 -3.65 -18.38
C PRO A 38 7.13 -5.02 -17.74
N LEU A 39 6.03 -5.76 -17.64
CA LEU A 39 5.94 -7.11 -17.14
C LEU A 39 5.32 -8.02 -18.21
N THR A 40 5.33 -9.33 -17.96
CA THR A 40 4.53 -10.27 -18.74
C THR A 40 3.02 -9.98 -18.65
N GLN A 41 2.24 -10.53 -19.59
CA GLN A 41 0.76 -10.38 -19.65
C GLN A 41 0.28 -8.93 -19.86
N GLY A 42 1.08 -8.11 -20.56
CA GLY A 42 0.75 -6.72 -20.88
C GLY A 42 0.63 -5.80 -19.66
N LYS A 43 1.20 -6.19 -18.50
CA LYS A 43 1.11 -5.41 -17.25
C LYS A 43 2.34 -4.53 -17.06
N PHE A 44 2.20 -3.56 -16.17
CA PHE A 44 3.29 -2.68 -15.77
C PHE A 44 3.36 -2.63 -14.24
N ALA A 45 4.58 -2.62 -13.70
CA ALA A 45 4.81 -2.15 -12.35
C ALA A 45 5.08 -0.65 -12.38
N ILE A 46 4.62 0.09 -11.37
CA ILE A 46 5.01 1.48 -11.15
C ILE A 46 6.00 1.58 -10.00
N VAL A 47 7.02 2.39 -10.15
CA VAL A 47 8.13 2.59 -9.20
C VAL A 47 8.51 4.06 -9.13
N ASP A 48 9.20 4.48 -8.07
CA ASP A 48 9.79 5.81 -8.02
C ASP A 48 10.92 5.95 -9.07
N PRO A 49 11.14 7.16 -9.62
CA PRO A 49 12.17 7.38 -10.63
C PRO A 49 13.57 6.98 -10.18
N GLU A 50 13.89 7.17 -8.90
CA GLU A 50 15.19 6.83 -8.28
C GLU A 50 15.48 5.32 -8.32
N ASP A 51 14.46 4.47 -8.22
CA ASP A 51 14.61 3.02 -8.20
C ASP A 51 14.56 2.41 -9.61
N TYR A 52 14.17 3.20 -10.62
CA TYR A 52 13.90 2.70 -11.97
C TYR A 52 15.12 2.03 -12.60
N ASP A 53 16.27 2.71 -12.64
CA ASP A 53 17.46 2.20 -13.34
C ASP A 53 17.98 0.90 -12.73
N LYS A 54 17.88 0.77 -11.39
CA LYS A 54 18.26 -0.46 -10.68
C LYS A 54 17.31 -1.61 -11.02
N LEU A 55 16.00 -1.35 -11.00
CA LEU A 55 14.98 -2.38 -11.20
C LEU A 55 14.83 -2.78 -12.67
N ALA A 56 14.96 -1.84 -13.61
CA ALA A 56 14.80 -2.06 -15.04
C ALA A 56 15.89 -2.95 -15.66
N ARG A 57 17.05 -3.10 -14.99
CA ARG A 57 18.12 -4.05 -15.37
C ARG A 57 17.69 -5.52 -15.32
N HIS A 58 16.54 -5.82 -14.74
CA HIS A 58 16.06 -7.18 -14.57
C HIS A 58 14.80 -7.46 -15.39
N LYS A 59 14.65 -8.70 -15.83
CA LYS A 59 13.40 -9.19 -16.44
C LYS A 59 12.40 -9.54 -15.36
N TRP A 60 11.27 -8.84 -15.36
CA TRP A 60 10.18 -9.01 -14.42
C TRP A 60 8.97 -9.67 -15.07
N PHE A 61 8.19 -10.42 -14.30
CA PHE A 61 6.95 -11.03 -14.73
C PHE A 61 5.83 -10.79 -13.72
N ALA A 62 4.61 -10.68 -14.23
CA ALA A 62 3.41 -10.52 -13.42
C ALA A 62 2.95 -11.90 -12.93
N MET A 63 3.09 -12.15 -11.62
CA MET A 63 2.56 -13.36 -11.00
C MET A 63 1.22 -13.08 -10.35
N ARG A 64 0.20 -13.82 -10.77
CA ARG A 64 -1.14 -13.75 -10.18
C ARG A 64 -1.14 -14.32 -8.76
N ASN A 65 -1.84 -13.64 -7.86
CA ASN A 65 -2.22 -14.09 -6.53
C ASN A 65 -3.76 -14.07 -6.44
N LYS A 66 -4.35 -14.65 -5.39
CA LYS A 66 -5.80 -14.67 -5.11
C LYS A 66 -6.47 -13.30 -5.21
N ARG A 67 -5.73 -12.20 -5.01
CA ARG A 67 -6.25 -10.83 -4.88
C ARG A 67 -5.68 -9.82 -5.89
N GLY A 68 -4.83 -10.24 -6.81
CA GLY A 68 -4.15 -9.32 -7.74
C GLY A 68 -2.87 -9.88 -8.31
N PHE A 69 -1.90 -9.01 -8.60
CA PHE A 69 -0.62 -9.39 -9.19
C PHE A 69 0.55 -8.84 -8.37
N TYR A 70 1.67 -9.54 -8.44
CA TYR A 70 2.96 -9.08 -7.95
C TYR A 70 3.98 -9.11 -9.08
N ALA A 71 4.83 -8.09 -9.15
CA ALA A 71 6.00 -8.10 -10.01
C ALA A 71 7.08 -8.97 -9.35
N ILE A 72 7.49 -10.03 -10.04
CA ILE A 72 8.50 -10.96 -9.55
C ILE A 72 9.57 -11.26 -10.60
N ARG A 73 10.76 -11.68 -10.16
CA ARG A 73 11.84 -12.18 -11.01
C ARG A 73 12.37 -13.51 -10.49
N MET A 74 12.97 -14.30 -11.37
CA MET A 74 13.65 -15.55 -11.01
C MET A 74 15.15 -15.30 -10.92
N VAL A 75 15.77 -15.75 -9.84
CA VAL A 75 17.23 -15.69 -9.63
C VAL A 75 17.76 -17.10 -9.37
N LYS A 76 18.91 -17.46 -9.95
CA LYS A 76 19.59 -18.72 -9.64
C LYS A 76 20.31 -18.57 -8.30
N THR A 77 20.14 -19.53 -7.41
CA THR A 77 20.86 -19.62 -6.13
C THR A 77 22.14 -20.44 -6.30
N ASN A 78 23.07 -20.35 -5.34
CA ASN A 78 24.38 -21.02 -5.40
C ASN A 78 24.28 -22.55 -5.56
N ASN A 79 23.18 -23.15 -5.11
CA ASN A 79 22.87 -24.57 -5.29
C ASN A 79 22.18 -24.90 -6.63
N GLY A 80 22.24 -24.00 -7.62
CA GLY A 80 21.63 -24.17 -8.95
C GLY A 80 20.10 -24.03 -9.01
N ARG A 81 19.41 -23.97 -7.86
CA ARG A 81 17.95 -23.83 -7.81
C ARG A 81 17.50 -22.42 -8.22
N ARG A 82 16.23 -22.27 -8.59
CA ARG A 82 15.65 -20.95 -8.92
C ARG A 82 14.82 -20.44 -7.74
N LYS A 83 15.08 -19.21 -7.32
CA LYS A 83 14.34 -18.49 -6.27
C LYS A 83 13.53 -17.34 -6.88
N LYS A 84 12.30 -17.17 -6.38
CA LYS A 84 11.44 -16.02 -6.71
C LYS A 84 11.81 -14.83 -5.83
N ILE A 85 12.04 -13.67 -6.44
CA ILE A 85 12.24 -12.39 -5.75
C ILE A 85 11.12 -11.44 -6.17
N ARG A 86 10.48 -10.76 -5.20
CA ARG A 86 9.45 -9.75 -5.46
C ARG A 86 10.08 -8.37 -5.62
N MET A 87 9.51 -7.53 -6.48
CA MET A 87 10.06 -6.19 -6.80
C MET A 87 10.19 -5.31 -5.57
N HIS A 88 9.14 -5.17 -4.76
CA HIS A 88 9.17 -4.38 -3.53
C HIS A 88 10.32 -4.76 -2.57
N ARG A 89 10.76 -6.03 -2.54
CA ARG A 89 11.90 -6.48 -1.68
C ARG A 89 13.27 -5.97 -2.16
N GLN A 90 13.35 -5.39 -3.36
CA GLN A 90 14.60 -4.81 -3.88
C GLN A 90 14.69 -3.30 -3.70
N ILE A 91 13.63 -2.67 -3.18
CA ILE A 91 13.53 -1.23 -2.95
C ILE A 91 14.05 -0.89 -1.55
N PHE A 92 13.62 -1.64 -0.54
CA PHE A 92 14.11 -1.49 0.83
C PHE A 92 15.09 -2.59 1.19
N ASP A 93 16.09 -2.25 1.99
CA ASP A 93 16.78 -3.21 2.82
C ASP A 93 15.89 -3.52 4.04
N VAL A 94 15.57 -4.78 4.26
CA VAL A 94 14.56 -5.19 5.25
C VAL A 94 15.18 -6.19 6.21
N PRO A 95 15.18 -5.90 7.51
CA PRO A 95 15.56 -6.88 8.53
C PRO A 95 14.78 -8.19 8.38
N GLY A 96 15.42 -9.32 8.67
CA GLY A 96 14.87 -10.64 8.34
C GLY A 96 13.49 -10.97 8.95
N ASP A 97 13.17 -10.36 10.09
CA ASP A 97 11.91 -10.52 10.82
C ASP A 97 10.77 -9.60 10.31
N LYS A 98 11.09 -8.64 9.43
CA LYS A 98 10.13 -7.67 8.90
C LYS A 98 9.65 -7.99 7.49
N PHE A 99 8.50 -7.42 7.17
CA PHE A 99 7.82 -7.56 5.89
C PHE A 99 7.65 -6.19 5.24
N ILE A 100 7.49 -6.18 3.92
CA ILE A 100 7.03 -4.99 3.20
C ILE A 100 5.58 -5.23 2.85
N ASP A 101 4.73 -4.31 3.26
CA ASP A 101 3.29 -4.29 2.98
C ASP A 101 2.97 -3.21 1.94
N HIS A 102 1.98 -3.50 1.09
CA HIS A 102 1.43 -2.57 0.12
C HIS A 102 0.19 -1.91 0.73
N ILE A 103 0.28 -0.61 1.03
CA ILE A 103 -0.78 0.16 1.69
C ILE A 103 -2.10 0.01 0.91
N ASN A 104 -2.08 0.23 -0.41
CA ASN A 104 -3.25 0.10 -1.28
C ASN A 104 -3.56 -1.33 -1.76
N HIS A 105 -2.81 -2.34 -1.29
CA HIS A 105 -2.92 -3.74 -1.69
C HIS A 105 -2.65 -4.05 -3.18
N ASN A 106 -2.11 -3.10 -3.94
CA ASN A 106 -1.71 -3.31 -5.32
C ASN A 106 -0.24 -3.72 -5.39
N GLY A 107 0.03 -5.01 -5.58
CA GLY A 107 1.38 -5.56 -5.67
C GLY A 107 2.19 -5.14 -6.91
N LEU A 108 1.59 -4.38 -7.83
CA LEU A 108 2.27 -3.74 -8.96
C LEU A 108 2.62 -2.27 -8.70
N ASP A 109 2.07 -1.65 -7.64
CA ASP A 109 2.45 -0.32 -7.19
C ASP A 109 3.57 -0.42 -6.16
N ASN A 110 4.80 -0.36 -6.65
CA ASN A 110 6.01 -0.51 -5.83
C ASN A 110 6.64 0.86 -5.52
N ARG A 111 5.89 1.95 -5.57
CA ARG A 111 6.39 3.26 -5.10
C ARG A 111 6.56 3.23 -3.59
N LYS A 112 7.63 3.84 -3.06
CA LYS A 112 7.93 4.00 -1.64
C LYS A 112 6.74 4.59 -0.87
N ALA A 113 6.02 5.54 -1.45
CA ALA A 113 4.80 6.12 -0.86
C ALA A 113 3.66 5.11 -0.63
N ASN A 114 3.68 3.95 -1.30
CA ASN A 114 2.71 2.87 -1.16
C ASN A 114 3.27 1.66 -0.38
N LEU A 115 4.53 1.70 0.02
CA LEU A 115 5.22 0.60 0.69
C LEU A 115 5.56 1.00 2.12
N ARG A 116 5.47 0.03 3.04
CA ARG A 116 5.88 0.23 4.43
C ARG A 116 6.48 -1.03 5.01
N ILE A 117 7.49 -0.86 5.86
CA ILE A 117 8.11 -1.95 6.61
C ILE A 117 7.25 -2.23 7.84
N VAL A 118 6.81 -3.47 7.99
CA VAL A 118 5.84 -3.88 9.01
C VAL A 118 6.23 -5.21 9.65
N THR A 119 5.74 -5.42 10.87
CA THR A 119 5.72 -6.74 11.50
C THR A 119 4.66 -7.64 10.86
N ASN A 120 4.72 -8.95 11.13
CA ASN A 120 3.68 -9.89 10.69
C ASN A 120 2.29 -9.49 11.22
N MET A 121 2.22 -9.02 12.48
CA MET A 121 0.98 -8.57 13.09
C MET A 121 0.40 -7.35 12.38
N GLN A 122 1.20 -6.31 12.15
CA GLN A 122 0.77 -5.10 11.42
C GLN A 122 0.32 -5.42 9.98
N ASN A 123 1.08 -6.28 9.27
CA ASN A 123 0.69 -6.75 7.94
C ASN A 123 -0.66 -7.49 7.96
N SER A 124 -0.96 -8.19 9.05
CA SER A 124 -2.24 -8.89 9.21
C SER A 124 -3.43 -7.93 9.38
N TRP A 125 -3.22 -6.78 10.04
CA TRP A 125 -4.25 -5.76 10.22
C TRP A 125 -4.69 -5.14 8.89
N ASN A 126 -3.74 -5.03 7.94
CA ASN A 126 -3.98 -4.56 6.57
C ASN A 126 -4.68 -5.59 5.67
N LYS A 127 -5.16 -6.73 6.20
CA LYS A 127 -5.89 -7.71 5.38
C LYS A 127 -7.33 -7.25 5.11
N ARG A 128 -7.72 -7.22 3.84
CA ARG A 128 -9.13 -7.15 3.43
C ARG A 128 -9.90 -8.42 3.79
N LYS A 129 -11.24 -8.28 3.89
CA LYS A 129 -12.20 -9.39 3.94
C LYS A 129 -11.88 -10.42 2.86
N GLN A 130 -11.95 -11.70 3.22
CA GLN A 130 -11.77 -12.80 2.27
C GLN A 130 -13.01 -12.94 1.39
N ARG A 131 -12.83 -13.37 0.14
CA ARG A 131 -13.96 -13.72 -0.74
C ARG A 131 -14.44 -15.13 -0.38
N GLY A 132 -15.75 -15.33 -0.36
CA GLY A 132 -16.37 -16.61 -0.03
C GLY A 132 -17.82 -16.44 0.41
N ASN A 133 -18.46 -17.55 0.79
CA ASN A 133 -19.84 -17.57 1.27
C ASN A 133 -19.86 -17.18 2.76
N TYR A 134 -19.82 -15.87 3.02
CA TYR A 134 -19.94 -15.32 4.36
C TYR A 134 -21.32 -14.69 4.54
N THR A 135 -21.79 -14.64 5.77
CA THR A 135 -23.06 -13.98 6.11
C THR A 135 -23.01 -12.46 5.97
N SER A 136 -21.81 -11.87 5.91
CA SER A 136 -21.59 -10.43 5.77
C SER A 136 -20.54 -10.14 4.70
N GLN A 137 -20.77 -9.07 3.94
CA GLN A 137 -19.80 -8.52 3.00
C GLN A 137 -18.66 -7.75 3.69
N TYR A 138 -18.88 -7.31 4.93
CA TYR A 138 -17.93 -6.46 5.66
C TYR A 138 -16.95 -7.27 6.53
N LYS A 139 -15.76 -6.70 6.73
CA LYS A 139 -14.71 -7.22 7.60
C LYS A 139 -15.14 -7.11 9.06
N GLY A 140 -14.94 -8.18 9.82
CA GLY A 140 -15.26 -8.26 11.25
C GLY A 140 -16.74 -8.38 11.59
N VAL A 141 -17.61 -8.44 10.58
CA VAL A 141 -19.06 -8.55 10.74
C VAL A 141 -19.54 -9.94 10.32
N SER A 142 -20.56 -10.44 11.01
CA SER A 142 -21.22 -11.73 10.74
C SER A 142 -22.64 -11.74 11.30
N TRP A 143 -23.58 -12.43 10.64
CA TRP A 143 -24.93 -12.63 11.19
C TRP A 143 -24.94 -13.67 12.32
N ALA A 144 -25.42 -13.29 13.50
CA ALA A 144 -25.58 -14.18 14.65
C ALA A 144 -27.01 -14.73 14.71
N LYS A 145 -27.24 -15.88 14.05
CA LYS A 145 -28.58 -16.50 13.90
C LYS A 145 -29.35 -16.64 15.22
N ARG A 146 -28.67 -17.02 16.32
CA ARG A 146 -29.31 -17.23 17.63
C ARG A 146 -29.85 -15.94 18.25
N VAL A 147 -29.23 -14.81 17.94
CA VAL A 147 -29.60 -13.48 18.48
C VAL A 147 -30.46 -12.71 17.47
N GLY A 148 -30.44 -13.10 16.19
CA GLY A 148 -31.13 -12.37 15.13
C GLY A 148 -30.55 -10.98 14.87
N LYS A 149 -29.24 -10.81 15.10
CA LYS A 149 -28.53 -9.52 14.97
C LYS A 149 -27.18 -9.66 14.26
N TRP A 150 -26.67 -8.54 13.74
CA TRP A 150 -25.32 -8.43 13.22
C TRP A 150 -24.31 -8.36 14.36
N HIS A 151 -23.41 -9.33 14.39
CA HIS A 151 -22.35 -9.44 15.39
C HIS A 151 -21.04 -8.89 14.83
N THR A 152 -20.35 -8.07 15.64
CA THR A 152 -19.06 -7.47 15.25
C THR A 152 -17.96 -7.83 16.25
N GLU A 153 -16.82 -8.28 15.73
CA GLU A 153 -15.62 -8.60 16.52
C GLU A 153 -14.33 -8.17 15.80
N ILE A 154 -13.26 -8.00 16.59
CA ILE A 154 -11.94 -7.63 16.08
C ILE A 154 -10.84 -8.37 16.84
N TYR A 155 -9.75 -8.73 16.17
CA TYR A 155 -8.62 -9.46 16.76
C TYR A 155 -7.38 -8.58 16.91
N CYS A 156 -6.98 -8.27 18.14
CA CYS A 156 -5.78 -7.49 18.40
C CYS A 156 -4.84 -8.23 19.36
N ARG A 157 -3.56 -8.38 18.97
CA ARG A 157 -2.50 -9.01 19.78
C ARG A 157 -2.87 -10.39 20.35
N GLY A 158 -3.57 -11.20 19.56
CA GLY A 158 -3.99 -12.57 19.95
C GLY A 158 -5.34 -12.63 20.66
N THR A 159 -5.93 -11.50 21.05
CA THR A 159 -7.22 -11.45 21.74
C THR A 159 -8.35 -11.07 20.80
N LYS A 160 -9.47 -11.78 20.89
CA LYS A 160 -10.73 -11.41 20.26
C LYS A 160 -11.46 -10.41 21.14
N ILE A 161 -11.83 -9.27 20.58
CA ILE A 161 -12.56 -8.20 21.23
C ILE A 161 -13.96 -8.16 20.61
N PHE A 162 -14.98 -8.40 21.43
CA PHE A 162 -16.37 -8.21 21.06
C PHE A 162 -16.68 -6.71 21.00
N ILE A 163 -17.29 -6.26 19.91
CA ILE A 163 -17.65 -4.85 19.70
C ILE A 163 -19.13 -4.64 20.00
N GLY A 164 -20.00 -5.54 19.56
CA GLY A 164 -21.43 -5.40 19.80
C GLY A 164 -22.32 -6.25 18.88
N TYR A 165 -23.62 -6.19 19.18
CA TYR A 165 -24.70 -6.60 18.30
C TYR A 165 -25.39 -5.37 17.73
N PHE A 166 -25.78 -5.43 16.46
CA PHE A 166 -26.41 -4.34 15.73
C PHE A 166 -27.59 -4.87 14.93
N ASP A 167 -28.62 -4.03 14.76
CA ASP A 167 -29.79 -4.40 13.95
C ASP A 167 -29.49 -4.30 12.44
N ASP A 168 -28.49 -3.51 12.08
CA ASP A 168 -28.09 -3.22 10.69
C ASP A 168 -26.62 -3.57 10.43
N GLU A 169 -26.35 -4.15 9.25
CA GLU A 169 -25.02 -4.62 8.84
C GLU A 169 -24.03 -3.46 8.67
N LEU A 170 -24.53 -2.31 8.19
CA LEU A 170 -23.74 -1.12 7.93
C LEU A 170 -23.24 -0.49 9.24
N SER A 171 -24.08 -0.39 10.27
CA SER A 171 -23.69 0.10 11.60
C SER A 171 -22.68 -0.82 12.25
N ALA A 172 -22.86 -2.14 12.13
CA ALA A 172 -21.86 -3.12 12.54
C ALA A 172 -20.50 -2.89 11.85
N ALA A 173 -20.51 -2.65 10.54
CA ALA A 173 -19.29 -2.38 9.77
C ALA A 173 -18.63 -1.05 10.14
N LYS A 174 -19.40 0.01 10.38
CA LYS A 174 -18.90 1.30 10.88
C LYS A 174 -18.29 1.17 12.27
N ALA A 175 -18.92 0.40 13.16
CA ALA A 175 -18.37 0.10 14.48
C ALA A 175 -17.06 -0.67 14.39
N TYR A 176 -16.95 -1.62 13.46
CA TYR A 176 -15.69 -2.29 13.16
C TYR A 176 -14.61 -1.29 12.71
N ASP A 177 -14.92 -0.42 11.76
CA ASP A 177 -13.96 0.55 11.22
C ASP A 177 -13.48 1.53 12.29
N ALA A 178 -14.37 2.05 13.13
CA ALA A 178 -14.01 2.90 14.27
C ALA A 178 -13.06 2.17 15.23
N LYS A 179 -13.36 0.90 15.56
CA LYS A 179 -12.48 0.11 16.44
C LYS A 179 -11.15 -0.26 15.79
N ALA A 180 -11.16 -0.56 14.48
CA ALA A 180 -9.95 -0.87 13.71
C ALA A 180 -9.05 0.36 13.59
N ALA A 181 -9.61 1.55 13.35
CA ALA A 181 -8.86 2.80 13.35
C ALA A 181 -8.21 3.07 14.73
N GLN A 182 -8.95 2.86 15.82
CA GLN A 182 -8.43 3.01 17.18
C GLN A 182 -7.28 2.03 17.48
N LEU A 183 -7.43 0.75 17.13
CA LEU A 183 -6.50 -0.31 17.52
C LEU A 183 -5.31 -0.46 16.58
N TYR A 184 -5.50 -0.27 15.28
CA TYR A 184 -4.50 -0.54 14.25
C TYR A 184 -3.92 0.73 13.63
N GLY A 185 -4.54 1.89 13.84
CA GLY A 185 -4.10 3.16 13.26
C GLY A 185 -3.96 3.10 11.74
N GLU A 186 -2.83 3.58 11.25
CA GLU A 186 -2.51 3.60 9.81
C GLU A 186 -2.50 2.20 9.15
N TYR A 187 -2.37 1.11 9.92
CA TYR A 187 -2.35 -0.25 9.40
C TYR A 187 -3.74 -0.86 9.18
N ALA A 188 -4.80 -0.13 9.55
CA ALA A 188 -6.17 -0.61 9.40
C ALA A 188 -6.60 -0.68 7.93
N ALA A 189 -6.95 -1.88 7.45
CA ALA A 189 -7.77 -2.00 6.25
C ALA A 189 -9.25 -1.89 6.64
N LEU A 190 -9.81 -0.69 6.47
CA LEU A 190 -11.19 -0.31 6.76
C LEU A 190 -12.16 -0.81 5.68
N ASN A 191 -13.44 -0.96 6.06
CA ASN A 191 -14.53 -1.21 5.13
C ASN A 191 -14.87 0.06 4.31
N PHE A 192 -14.77 1.25 4.91
CA PHE A 192 -15.06 2.56 4.32
C PHE A 192 -13.82 3.48 4.37
N PRO A 193 -12.83 3.27 3.48
CA PRO A 193 -11.56 4.02 3.50
C PRO A 193 -11.70 5.48 3.02
N ASN A 194 -12.77 5.82 2.31
CA ASN A 194 -13.09 7.18 1.90
C ASN A 194 -14.41 7.56 2.58
N PRO A 195 -14.42 8.47 3.57
CA PRO A 195 -15.65 9.14 3.93
C PRO A 195 -16.03 9.99 2.72
N GLY A 196 -17.09 9.58 2.01
CA GLY A 196 -17.74 10.44 1.03
C GLY A 196 -18.36 11.65 1.69
#